data_AF-V6LMS0-F1
#
_entry.id   AF-V6LMS0-F1
#
_cell.length_a   1.000
_cell.length_b   1.000
_cell.length_c   1.000
_cell.angle_alpha   90.00
_cell.angle_beta   90.00
_cell.angle_gamma   90.00
#
_symmetry.space_group_name_H-M   'P 1'
#
loop_
_entity.id
_entity.type
_entity.pdbx_description
1 polymer ?
#
loop_
_entity_poly.entity_id
_entity_poly.type
_entity_poly.pdbx_seq_one_letter_code
_entity_poly.pdbx_strand_id
1 'polypeptide(L)'
;MSLNMQLFEFSAQNSQITNINVLDKFQYLRKLNLSYCQLLNVKICIVTLKELRVEGCGLTEIDCEKCYNLQKLMASNNCFQFIKLNKRIQKLELSKCQLQSIVFLRQLIYLQTLVLDKNELQVDLQILKDCTQLETLSLEQCGRIYSTQNVVFEKIKVVCLSIHIDVQCIYSFHNASELVLSGEIIYEYIILNWQIFKNLHMLMFSNIHYQCQYTLSKLFPSCLIVVN
;
A
#
# COMPACT_ATOMS: atom_id res chain seq x y z
N MET A 1 -25.20 33.18 15.15
CA MET A 1 -24.53 32.11 15.94
C MET A 1 -23.79 31.21 14.97
N SER A 2 -22.46 31.29 14.91
CA SER A 2 -21.66 30.25 14.25
C SER A 2 -21.65 29.04 15.18
N LEU A 3 -22.18 27.92 14.72
CA LEU A 3 -22.00 26.62 15.37
C LEU A 3 -20.51 26.30 15.33
N ASN A 4 -19.79 26.62 16.41
CA ASN A 4 -18.41 26.21 16.63
C ASN A 4 -18.40 24.71 16.96
N MET A 5 -18.68 23.88 15.96
CA MET A 5 -18.69 22.42 16.13
C MET A 5 -17.26 21.92 16.25
N GLN A 6 -16.85 21.63 17.49
CA GLN A 6 -15.58 20.94 17.79
C GLN A 6 -15.70 19.44 17.48
N LEU A 7 -15.97 19.14 16.21
CA LEU A 7 -16.01 17.75 15.75
C LEU A 7 -14.60 17.33 15.34
N PHE A 8 -14.01 16.40 16.10
CA PHE A 8 -12.69 15.84 15.80
C PHE A 8 -12.76 14.60 14.89
N GLU A 9 -13.86 13.87 14.94
CA GLU A 9 -14.05 12.65 14.16
C GLU A 9 -15.46 12.64 13.59
N PHE A 10 -15.59 12.31 12.31
CA PHE A 10 -16.86 12.17 11.62
C PHE A 10 -16.86 10.88 10.84
N SER A 11 -17.95 10.12 10.95
CA SER A 11 -18.17 8.91 10.16
C SER A 11 -19.57 8.95 9.58
N ALA A 12 -19.65 8.70 8.28
CA ALA A 12 -20.89 8.42 7.59
C ALA A 12 -20.74 7.15 6.73
N GLN A 13 -19.94 6.20 7.21
CA GLN A 13 -19.73 4.93 6.53
C GLN A 13 -21.07 4.24 6.20
N ASN A 14 -21.15 3.58 5.05
CA ASN A 14 -22.36 2.88 4.58
C ASN A 14 -23.60 3.78 4.44
N SER A 15 -23.41 5.09 4.24
CA SER A 15 -24.52 6.04 4.04
C SER A 15 -24.68 6.38 2.57
N GLN A 16 -25.85 6.88 2.18
CA GLN A 16 -26.14 7.34 0.82
C GLN A 16 -25.59 8.75 0.55
N ILE A 17 -24.46 9.12 1.16
CA ILE A 17 -23.84 10.42 0.94
C ILE A 17 -23.28 10.45 -0.48
N THR A 18 -23.71 11.44 -1.24
CA THR A 18 -23.24 11.73 -2.60
C THR A 18 -22.44 13.03 -2.69
N ASN A 19 -22.43 13.84 -1.63
CA ASN A 19 -21.78 15.14 -1.59
C ASN A 19 -21.24 15.46 -0.18
N ILE A 20 -20.04 16.04 -0.12
CA ILE A 20 -19.32 16.36 1.12
C ILE A 20 -18.93 17.84 1.26
N ASN A 21 -19.54 18.74 0.49
CA ASN A 21 -19.24 20.18 0.47
C ASN A 21 -19.42 20.86 1.83
N VAL A 22 -20.23 20.27 2.72
CA VAL A 22 -20.42 20.79 4.09
C VAL A 22 -19.22 20.52 5.01
N LEU A 23 -18.34 19.57 4.65
CA LEU A 23 -17.27 19.11 5.54
C LEU A 23 -16.18 20.16 5.78
N ASP A 24 -15.98 21.10 4.85
CA ASP A 24 -15.02 22.21 5.00
C ASP A 24 -15.35 23.14 6.18
N LYS A 25 -16.57 23.03 6.74
CA LYS A 25 -16.98 23.77 7.95
C LYS A 25 -16.39 23.18 9.24
N PHE A 26 -15.94 21.93 9.23
CA PHE A 26 -15.38 21.26 10.41
C PHE A 26 -13.88 21.55 10.57
N GLN A 27 -13.55 22.72 11.12
CA GLN A 27 -12.18 23.21 11.24
C GLN A 27 -11.27 22.34 12.14
N TYR A 28 -11.85 21.52 13.02
CA TYR A 28 -11.12 20.67 13.97
C TYR A 28 -11.09 19.19 13.58
N LEU A 29 -11.65 18.82 12.41
CA LEU A 29 -11.80 17.43 12.02
C LEU A 29 -10.43 16.78 11.75
N ARG A 30 -10.14 15.73 12.50
CA ARG A 30 -8.89 14.95 12.44
C ARG A 30 -9.07 13.59 11.78
N LYS A 31 -10.25 12.98 11.91
CA LYS A 31 -10.58 11.71 11.25
C LYS A 31 -11.89 11.81 10.50
N LEU A 32 -11.89 11.32 9.28
CA LEU A 32 -13.05 11.31 8.40
C LEU A 32 -13.20 9.92 7.80
N ASN A 33 -14.33 9.27 8.05
CA ASN A 33 -14.69 8.00 7.42
C ASN A 33 -15.96 8.16 6.58
N LEU A 34 -15.78 8.01 5.27
CA LEU A 34 -16.82 8.06 4.25
C LEU A 34 -16.84 6.78 3.43
N SER A 35 -16.27 5.68 3.94
CA SER A 35 -16.20 4.42 3.20
C SER A 35 -17.60 3.92 2.87
N TYR A 36 -17.74 3.29 1.71
CA TYR A 36 -19.00 2.74 1.21
C TYR A 36 -20.12 3.79 1.10
N CYS A 37 -19.74 5.04 0.79
CA CYS A 37 -20.65 6.08 0.33
C CYS A 37 -20.78 6.06 -1.20
N GLN A 38 -21.63 6.91 -1.77
CA GLN A 38 -21.84 7.01 -3.23
C GLN A 38 -21.12 8.25 -3.78
N LEU A 39 -19.80 8.31 -3.58
CA LEU A 39 -18.97 9.45 -3.97
C LEU A 39 -18.23 9.14 -5.27
N LEU A 40 -18.46 9.92 -6.32
CA LEU A 40 -17.73 9.80 -7.58
C LEU A 40 -16.39 10.55 -7.54
N ASN A 41 -16.36 11.73 -6.91
CA ASN A 41 -15.15 12.54 -6.78
C ASN A 41 -15.06 13.12 -5.37
N VAL A 42 -13.83 13.18 -4.82
CA VAL A 42 -13.58 13.72 -3.49
C VAL A 42 -12.50 14.78 -3.57
N LYS A 43 -12.82 15.99 -3.10
CA LYS A 43 -11.86 17.07 -2.86
C LYS A 43 -11.98 17.54 -1.43
N ILE A 44 -10.90 17.44 -0.66
CA ILE A 44 -10.90 17.79 0.77
C ILE A 44 -9.75 18.78 1.03
N CYS A 45 -10.07 19.89 1.71
CA CYS A 45 -9.11 20.93 2.07
C CYS A 45 -9.01 21.14 3.59
N ILE A 46 -9.41 20.15 4.37
CA ILE A 46 -9.41 20.20 5.84
C ILE A 46 -7.97 20.05 6.35
N VAL A 47 -7.34 21.18 6.68
CA VAL A 47 -5.91 21.22 7.08
C VAL A 47 -5.61 20.47 8.38
N THR A 48 -6.60 20.23 9.23
CA THR A 48 -6.45 19.49 10.50
C THR A 48 -6.61 17.98 10.35
N LEU A 49 -7.05 17.51 9.18
CA LEU A 49 -7.31 16.10 8.93
C LEU A 49 -6.01 15.30 8.96
N LYS A 50 -6.01 14.20 9.71
CA LYS A 50 -4.89 13.27 9.87
C LYS A 50 -5.16 11.91 9.23
N GLU A 51 -6.42 11.50 9.17
CA GLU A 51 -6.85 10.20 8.66
C GLU A 51 -8.12 10.34 7.82
N LEU A 52 -8.08 9.77 6.62
CA LEU A 52 -9.20 9.70 5.69
C LEU A 52 -9.45 8.26 5.26
N ARG A 53 -10.70 7.80 5.40
CA ARG A 53 -11.18 6.55 4.82
C ARG A 53 -12.29 6.82 3.80
N VAL A 54 -12.12 6.33 2.58
CA VAL A 54 -13.05 6.47 1.45
C VAL A 54 -13.09 5.17 0.63
N GLU A 55 -13.01 4.03 1.31
CA GLU A 55 -12.97 2.73 0.64
C GLU A 55 -14.32 2.40 0.01
N GLY A 56 -14.35 1.76 -1.17
CA GLY A 56 -15.61 1.23 -1.73
C GLY A 56 -16.63 2.29 -2.16
N CYS A 57 -16.18 3.50 -2.51
CA CYS A 57 -17.07 4.61 -2.86
C CYS A 57 -17.40 4.70 -4.36
N GLY A 58 -16.60 4.04 -5.21
CA GLY A 58 -16.67 4.21 -6.67
C GLY A 58 -15.97 5.47 -7.17
N LEU A 59 -14.97 5.97 -6.43
CA LEU A 59 -14.25 7.19 -6.76
C LEU A 59 -13.44 7.05 -8.04
N THR A 60 -13.51 8.07 -8.90
CA THR A 60 -12.62 8.24 -10.06
C THR A 60 -11.54 9.29 -9.81
N GLU A 61 -11.76 10.23 -8.89
CA GLU A 61 -10.79 11.25 -8.50
C GLU A 61 -10.74 11.45 -6.98
N ILE A 62 -9.53 11.63 -6.46
CA ILE A 62 -9.29 12.15 -5.12
C ILE A 62 -8.24 13.26 -5.11
N ASP A 63 -8.61 14.40 -4.53
CA ASP A 63 -7.72 15.54 -4.29
C ASP A 63 -7.69 15.88 -2.80
N CYS A 64 -6.57 15.51 -2.16
CA CYS A 64 -6.24 15.81 -0.77
C CYS A 64 -4.90 16.54 -0.67
N GLU A 65 -4.44 17.21 -1.73
CA GLU A 65 -3.15 17.91 -1.76
C GLU A 65 -3.07 19.01 -0.69
N LYS A 66 -4.20 19.66 -0.39
CA LYS A 66 -4.32 20.71 0.62
C LYS A 66 -4.55 20.20 2.04
N CYS A 67 -4.71 18.89 2.25
CA CYS A 67 -4.78 18.30 3.57
C CYS A 67 -3.37 18.15 4.16
N TYR A 68 -2.71 19.25 4.52
CA TYR A 68 -1.28 19.28 4.87
C TYR A 68 -0.88 18.43 6.10
N ASN A 69 -1.84 17.99 6.92
CA ASN A 69 -1.59 17.12 8.06
C ASN A 69 -2.08 15.68 7.85
N LEU A 70 -2.60 15.35 6.67
CA LEU A 70 -3.11 14.02 6.37
C LEU A 70 -1.93 13.05 6.26
N GLN A 71 -1.93 12.06 7.16
CA GLN A 71 -0.88 11.05 7.30
C GLN A 71 -1.36 9.68 6.83
N LYS A 72 -2.66 9.42 6.90
CA LYS A 72 -3.24 8.11 6.58
C LYS A 72 -4.38 8.24 5.59
N LEU A 73 -4.28 7.52 4.48
CA LEU A 73 -5.34 7.39 3.49
C LEU A 73 -5.64 5.92 3.23
N MET A 74 -6.89 5.53 3.47
CA MET A 74 -7.43 4.21 3.14
C MET A 74 -8.51 4.42 2.08
N ALA A 75 -8.23 4.01 0.85
CA ALA A 75 -9.06 4.32 -0.31
C ALA A 75 -9.16 3.14 -1.29
N SER A 76 -9.01 1.92 -0.79
CA SER A 76 -9.16 0.67 -1.54
C SER A 76 -10.57 0.52 -2.14
N ASN A 77 -10.71 -0.31 -3.17
CA ASN A 77 -11.97 -0.59 -3.87
C ASN A 77 -12.59 0.67 -4.52
N ASN A 78 -11.81 1.39 -5.31
CA ASN A 78 -12.27 2.52 -6.12
C ASN A 78 -11.81 2.34 -7.59
N CYS A 79 -12.00 3.34 -8.45
CA CYS A 79 -11.64 3.28 -9.88
C CYS A 79 -10.84 4.53 -10.28
N PHE A 80 -9.72 4.80 -9.59
CA PHE A 80 -9.03 6.08 -9.68
C PHE A 80 -8.34 6.30 -11.04
N GLN A 81 -8.69 7.42 -11.67
CA GLN A 81 -7.98 8.01 -12.80
C GLN A 81 -7.02 9.11 -12.35
N PHE A 82 -7.39 9.84 -11.29
CA PHE A 82 -6.62 10.97 -10.77
C PHE A 82 -6.47 10.90 -9.24
N ILE A 83 -5.22 11.03 -8.77
CA ILE A 83 -4.87 11.03 -7.36
C ILE A 83 -3.93 12.19 -7.09
N LYS A 84 -4.34 13.12 -6.21
CA LYS A 84 -3.50 14.21 -5.72
C LYS A 84 -3.41 14.14 -4.21
N LEU A 85 -2.20 13.92 -3.71
CA LEU A 85 -1.92 13.73 -2.30
C LEU A 85 -0.84 14.70 -1.84
N ASN A 86 -0.91 15.08 -0.57
CA ASN A 86 0.17 15.84 0.07
C ASN A 86 1.37 14.92 0.37
N LYS A 87 2.57 15.49 0.47
CA LYS A 87 3.82 14.73 0.64
C LYS A 87 3.96 14.01 2.00
N ARG A 88 3.17 14.36 3.01
CA ARG A 88 3.29 13.85 4.39
C ARG A 88 2.53 12.53 4.65
N ILE A 89 1.95 11.92 3.62
CA ILE A 89 1.33 10.60 3.76
C ILE A 89 2.37 9.59 4.24
N GLN A 90 2.03 8.89 5.32
CA GLN A 90 2.82 7.83 5.95
C GLN A 90 2.21 6.46 5.68
N LYS A 91 0.88 6.38 5.59
CA LYS A 91 0.16 5.15 5.26
C LYS A 91 -0.80 5.38 4.10
N LEU A 92 -0.64 4.58 3.04
CA LEU A 92 -1.45 4.63 1.84
C LEU A 92 -1.94 3.22 1.46
N GLU A 93 -3.25 3.05 1.42
CA GLU A 93 -3.90 1.83 0.93
C GLU A 93 -4.79 2.16 -0.27
N LEU A 94 -4.45 1.58 -1.43
CA LEU A 94 -5.14 1.75 -2.70
C LEU A 94 -5.37 0.40 -3.39
N SER A 95 -5.66 -0.65 -2.64
CA SER A 95 -5.88 -1.98 -3.22
C SER A 95 -7.16 -2.00 -4.07
N LYS A 96 -7.16 -2.75 -5.18
CA LYS A 96 -8.32 -2.87 -6.08
C LYS A 96 -8.84 -1.50 -6.57
N CYS A 97 -7.93 -0.65 -7.04
CA CYS A 97 -8.25 0.71 -7.49
C CYS A 97 -8.21 0.89 -9.02
N GLN A 98 -7.94 -0.18 -9.78
CA GLN A 98 -7.76 -0.16 -11.24
C GLN A 98 -6.71 0.88 -11.69
N LEU A 99 -5.66 1.08 -10.89
CA LEU A 99 -4.64 2.08 -11.17
C LEU A 99 -3.90 1.74 -12.47
N GLN A 100 -3.76 2.72 -13.35
CA GLN A 100 -2.93 2.60 -14.56
C GLN A 100 -1.52 3.16 -14.37
N SER A 101 -1.32 3.98 -13.32
CA SER A 101 -0.05 4.64 -13.03
C SER A 101 0.06 4.95 -11.55
N ILE A 102 1.31 4.94 -11.07
CA ILE A 102 1.67 5.25 -9.67
C ILE A 102 2.73 6.35 -9.58
N VAL A 103 2.84 7.19 -10.62
CA VAL A 103 3.86 8.27 -10.68
C VAL A 103 3.72 9.26 -9.52
N PHE A 104 2.50 9.44 -9.00
CA PHE A 104 2.25 10.30 -7.84
C PHE A 104 2.97 9.83 -6.56
N LEU A 105 3.45 8.58 -6.48
CA LEU A 105 4.20 8.09 -5.33
C LEU A 105 5.58 8.73 -5.18
N ARG A 106 6.17 9.27 -6.25
CA ARG A 106 7.53 9.88 -6.22
C ARG A 106 7.67 10.99 -5.18
N GLN A 107 6.58 11.66 -4.82
CA GLN A 107 6.59 12.76 -3.86
C GLN A 107 6.33 12.33 -2.41
N LEU A 108 5.93 11.08 -2.17
CA LEU A 108 5.49 10.56 -0.87
C LEU A 108 6.66 9.95 -0.07
N ILE A 109 7.73 10.72 0.10
CA ILE A 109 9.00 10.27 0.68
C ILE A 109 8.91 9.86 2.17
N TYR A 110 7.80 10.18 2.84
CA TYR A 110 7.54 9.82 4.24
C TYR A 110 6.71 8.54 4.40
N LEU A 111 6.44 7.80 3.30
CA LEU A 111 5.72 6.54 3.35
C LEU A 111 6.43 5.53 4.26
N GLN A 112 5.64 4.92 5.13
CA GLN A 112 5.99 3.81 6.02
C GLN A 112 5.21 2.55 5.64
N THR A 113 3.98 2.72 5.15
CA THR A 113 3.13 1.62 4.69
C THR A 113 2.53 1.96 3.33
N LEU A 114 2.74 1.06 2.37
CA LEU A 114 2.16 1.14 1.04
C LEU A 114 1.51 -0.18 0.67
N VAL A 115 0.22 -0.14 0.33
CA VAL A 115 -0.56 -1.30 -0.11
C VAL A 115 -1.22 -0.96 -1.44
N LEU A 116 -0.85 -1.67 -2.51
CA LEU A 116 -1.34 -1.46 -3.87
C LEU A 116 -1.91 -2.73 -4.50
N ASP A 117 -2.31 -3.69 -3.69
CA ASP A 117 -2.69 -5.01 -4.20
C ASP A 117 -3.79 -4.93 -5.27
N LYS A 118 -3.77 -5.86 -6.22
CA LYS A 118 -4.85 -6.04 -7.21
C LYS A 118 -5.08 -4.80 -8.09
N ASN A 119 -4.01 -4.18 -8.56
CA ASN A 119 -4.06 -3.06 -9.50
C ASN A 119 -3.51 -3.38 -10.91
N GLU A 120 -3.16 -4.63 -11.22
CA GLU A 120 -2.62 -5.03 -12.55
C GLU A 120 -1.43 -4.17 -13.05
N LEU A 121 -0.76 -3.46 -12.15
CA LEU A 121 0.29 -2.49 -12.45
C LEU A 121 1.59 -3.16 -12.89
N GLN A 122 2.30 -2.53 -13.83
CA GLN A 122 3.73 -2.73 -13.98
C GLN A 122 4.47 -1.75 -13.05
N VAL A 123 5.27 -2.26 -12.14
CA VAL A 123 5.90 -1.49 -11.05
C VAL A 123 7.43 -1.54 -11.21
N ASP A 124 8.02 -0.41 -11.59
CA ASP A 124 9.46 -0.19 -11.38
C ASP A 124 9.70 0.29 -9.94
N LEU A 125 10.42 -0.50 -9.14
CA LEU A 125 10.74 -0.15 -7.75
C LEU A 125 11.48 1.19 -7.59
N GLN A 126 12.11 1.72 -8.66
CA GLN A 126 12.72 3.05 -8.64
C GLN A 126 11.73 4.17 -8.31
N ILE A 127 10.42 3.94 -8.50
CA ILE A 127 9.39 4.90 -8.10
C ILE A 127 9.37 5.12 -6.58
N LEU A 128 9.87 4.16 -5.79
CA LEU A 128 9.88 4.17 -4.33
C LEU A 128 11.28 4.41 -3.74
N LYS A 129 12.30 4.69 -4.55
CA LYS A 129 13.71 4.77 -4.09
C LYS A 129 13.94 5.76 -2.94
N ASP A 130 13.16 6.85 -2.90
CA ASP A 130 13.29 7.91 -1.90
C ASP A 130 12.43 7.65 -0.64
N CYS A 131 11.62 6.57 -0.63
CA CYS A 131 10.81 6.14 0.51
C CYS A 131 11.68 5.40 1.56
N THR A 132 12.70 6.08 2.09
CA THR A 132 13.69 5.51 3.02
C THR A 132 13.10 5.05 4.36
N GLN A 133 11.85 5.43 4.65
CA GLN A 133 11.13 5.05 5.86
C GLN A 133 10.14 3.89 5.65
N LEU A 134 10.10 3.29 4.46
CA LEU A 134 9.14 2.24 4.14
C LEU A 134 9.41 0.97 4.96
N GLU A 135 8.42 0.57 5.75
CA GLU A 135 8.47 -0.61 6.63
C GLU A 135 7.59 -1.75 6.11
N THR A 136 6.51 -1.40 5.41
CA THR A 136 5.54 -2.37 4.86
C THR A 136 5.25 -2.05 3.40
N LEU A 137 5.42 -3.04 2.54
CA LEU A 137 5.09 -2.97 1.12
C LEU A 137 4.26 -4.19 0.70
N SER A 138 3.08 -3.93 0.15
CA SER A 138 2.24 -4.97 -0.44
C SER A 138 1.92 -4.62 -1.89
N LEU A 139 2.31 -5.51 -2.80
CA LEU A 139 2.12 -5.45 -4.25
C LEU A 139 1.52 -6.76 -4.77
N GLU A 140 0.70 -7.43 -3.96
CA GLU A 140 0.09 -8.70 -4.34
C GLU A 140 -0.88 -8.51 -5.50
N GLN A 141 -0.82 -9.39 -6.49
CA GLN A 141 -1.64 -9.35 -7.70
C GLN A 141 -1.55 -8.00 -8.43
N CYS A 142 -0.40 -7.33 -8.30
CA CYS A 142 0.06 -6.42 -9.33
C CYS A 142 0.53 -7.24 -10.55
N GLY A 143 0.71 -6.55 -11.68
CA GLY A 143 1.32 -7.15 -12.86
C GLY A 143 2.81 -7.40 -12.64
N ARG A 144 3.67 -6.93 -13.54
CA ARG A 144 5.12 -7.15 -13.43
C ARG A 144 5.77 -6.21 -12.41
N ILE A 145 6.57 -6.73 -11.50
CA ILE A 145 7.41 -5.94 -10.59
C ILE A 145 8.86 -6.07 -11.05
N TYR A 146 9.52 -4.96 -11.34
CA TYR A 146 10.89 -4.93 -11.83
C TYR A 146 11.66 -3.75 -11.24
N SER A 147 12.95 -3.66 -11.54
CA SER A 147 13.70 -2.46 -11.23
C SER A 147 14.76 -2.17 -12.28
N THR A 148 14.85 -0.91 -12.71
CA THR A 148 15.83 -0.47 -13.72
C THR A 148 17.21 -0.17 -13.12
N GLN A 149 17.29 -0.05 -11.79
CA GLN A 149 18.50 0.24 -11.03
C GLN A 149 18.36 -0.38 -9.64
N ASN A 150 19.48 -0.60 -8.92
CA ASN A 150 19.42 -1.15 -7.57
C ASN A 150 18.66 -0.21 -6.62
N VAL A 151 17.63 -0.75 -5.97
CA VAL A 151 16.93 -0.12 -4.84
C VAL A 151 17.18 -0.96 -3.61
N VAL A 152 17.40 -0.32 -2.47
CA VAL A 152 17.50 -0.98 -1.16
C VAL A 152 16.54 -0.31 -0.20
N PHE A 153 15.68 -1.09 0.43
CA PHE A 153 14.78 -0.59 1.46
C PHE A 153 15.32 -0.93 2.86
N GLU A 154 16.05 0.01 3.45
CA GLU A 154 16.77 -0.20 4.71
C GLU A 154 15.86 -0.61 5.88
N LYS A 155 14.64 -0.05 5.94
CA LYS A 155 13.69 -0.26 7.04
C LYS A 155 12.60 -1.28 6.75
N ILE A 156 12.62 -1.93 5.59
CA ILE A 156 11.55 -2.84 5.19
C ILE A 156 11.51 -4.04 6.13
N LYS A 157 10.32 -4.37 6.61
CA LYS A 157 10.07 -5.49 7.53
C LYS A 157 9.11 -6.49 6.91
N VAL A 158 8.01 -5.99 6.35
CA VAL A 158 6.93 -6.83 5.81
C VAL A 158 6.79 -6.57 4.33
N VAL A 159 6.91 -7.63 3.54
CA VAL A 159 6.84 -7.56 2.08
C VAL A 159 5.88 -8.64 1.56
N CYS A 160 4.85 -8.23 0.85
CA CYS A 160 3.90 -9.13 0.20
C CYS A 160 3.94 -8.90 -1.32
N LEU A 161 4.27 -9.94 -2.09
CA LEU A 161 4.49 -9.84 -3.53
C LEU A 161 3.83 -11.00 -4.25
N SER A 162 3.42 -10.75 -5.49
CA SER A 162 3.16 -11.84 -6.43
C SER A 162 4.40 -12.23 -7.22
N ILE A 163 4.40 -13.46 -7.73
CA ILE A 163 5.52 -14.10 -8.43
C ILE A 163 6.00 -13.41 -9.71
N HIS A 164 5.26 -12.44 -10.26
CA HIS A 164 5.68 -11.67 -11.44
C HIS A 164 6.75 -10.62 -11.12
N ILE A 165 7.62 -10.92 -10.14
CA ILE A 165 8.74 -10.09 -9.75
C ILE A 165 10.03 -10.56 -10.41
N ASP A 166 10.75 -9.63 -11.04
CA ASP A 166 12.09 -9.90 -11.53
C ASP A 166 13.00 -10.25 -10.35
N VAL A 167 13.71 -11.38 -10.42
CA VAL A 167 14.51 -11.96 -9.31
C VAL A 167 15.48 -10.96 -8.69
N GLN A 168 16.05 -10.04 -9.49
CA GLN A 168 16.96 -9.00 -9.00
C GLN A 168 16.31 -8.04 -8.00
N CYS A 169 14.98 -7.87 -8.04
CA CYS A 169 14.25 -7.03 -7.12
C CYS A 169 14.15 -7.63 -5.72
N ILE A 170 14.32 -8.96 -5.59
CA ILE A 170 14.29 -9.64 -4.29
C ILE A 170 15.40 -9.09 -3.38
N TYR A 171 16.55 -8.70 -3.96
CA TYR A 171 17.66 -8.08 -3.23
C TYR A 171 17.30 -6.73 -2.59
N SER A 172 16.28 -6.03 -3.09
CA SER A 172 15.79 -4.79 -2.49
C SER A 172 15.19 -5.01 -1.10
N PHE A 173 14.82 -6.24 -0.76
CA PHE A 173 14.10 -6.60 0.46
C PHE A 173 14.93 -7.40 1.47
N HIS A 174 16.25 -7.44 1.34
CA HIS A 174 17.13 -8.28 2.17
C HIS A 174 17.00 -8.06 3.69
N ASN A 175 16.50 -6.90 4.14
CA ASN A 175 16.24 -6.60 5.55
C ASN A 175 14.88 -7.07 6.07
N ALA A 176 13.99 -7.58 5.20
CA ALA A 176 12.64 -8.00 5.57
C ALA A 176 12.67 -9.13 6.62
N SER A 177 11.80 -9.00 7.61
CA SER A 177 11.54 -10.03 8.63
C SER A 177 10.39 -10.95 8.27
N GLU A 178 9.47 -10.49 7.42
CA GLU A 178 8.32 -11.22 6.93
C GLU A 178 8.22 -11.06 5.41
N LEU A 179 8.19 -12.19 4.72
CA LEU A 179 8.04 -12.25 3.27
C LEU A 179 6.87 -13.14 2.90
N VAL A 180 5.90 -12.60 2.18
CA VAL A 180 4.76 -13.31 1.63
C VAL A 180 4.90 -13.32 0.11
N LEU A 181 4.95 -14.51 -0.49
CA LEU A 181 5.04 -14.71 -1.93
C LEU A 181 3.83 -15.51 -2.41
N SER A 182 3.08 -14.95 -3.37
CA SER A 182 1.86 -15.57 -3.91
C SER A 182 1.95 -15.86 -5.42
N GLY A 183 1.68 -17.13 -5.81
CA GLY A 183 1.51 -17.56 -7.22
C GLY A 183 2.27 -18.82 -7.64
N GLU A 184 1.98 -19.32 -8.85
CA GLU A 184 2.27 -20.71 -9.29
C GLU A 184 3.70 -21.05 -9.77
N ILE A 185 4.68 -20.15 -9.74
CA ILE A 185 6.03 -20.43 -10.30
C ILE A 185 7.13 -19.81 -9.42
N ILE A 186 7.57 -20.56 -8.40
CA ILE A 186 8.69 -20.18 -7.51
C ILE A 186 9.91 -21.09 -7.72
N TYR A 187 9.82 -22.04 -8.66
CA TYR A 187 10.58 -23.28 -8.54
C TYR A 187 12.08 -23.21 -8.87
N GLU A 188 12.51 -22.44 -9.87
CA GLU A 188 13.89 -22.62 -10.39
C GLU A 188 14.88 -21.52 -10.01
N TYR A 189 14.45 -20.27 -9.83
CA TYR A 189 15.40 -19.16 -9.65
C TYR A 189 15.57 -18.68 -8.20
N ILE A 190 14.58 -18.95 -7.36
CA ILE A 190 14.51 -18.33 -6.03
C ILE A 190 15.37 -19.11 -5.02
N ILE A 191 15.52 -20.44 -5.15
CA ILE A 191 16.23 -21.32 -4.19
C ILE A 191 17.73 -20.95 -3.99
N LEU A 192 18.38 -20.30 -4.96
CA LEU A 192 19.83 -20.10 -4.90
C LEU A 192 20.32 -18.91 -4.05
N ASN A 193 19.46 -17.94 -3.68
CA ASN A 193 19.94 -16.66 -3.09
C ASN A 193 19.22 -16.21 -1.82
N TRP A 194 18.49 -17.10 -1.16
CA TRP A 194 17.78 -16.85 0.10
C TRP A 194 18.68 -16.42 1.28
N GLN A 195 19.97 -16.70 1.23
CA GLN A 195 20.95 -16.32 2.26
C GLN A 195 21.07 -14.80 2.46
N ILE A 196 20.57 -13.99 1.52
CA ILE A 196 20.53 -12.53 1.66
C ILE A 196 19.62 -12.07 2.80
N PHE A 197 18.59 -12.87 3.13
CA PHE A 197 17.58 -12.52 4.11
C PHE A 197 18.02 -12.90 5.53
N LYS A 198 18.85 -12.06 6.15
CA LYS A 198 19.44 -12.34 7.47
C LYS A 198 18.44 -12.25 8.63
N ASN A 199 17.37 -11.47 8.46
CA ASN A 199 16.40 -11.17 9.52
C ASN A 199 15.06 -11.90 9.32
N LEU A 200 14.97 -12.79 8.33
CA LEU A 200 13.70 -13.40 7.95
C LEU A 200 13.27 -14.44 8.99
N HIS A 201 12.13 -14.17 9.62
CA HIS A 201 11.54 -15.03 10.65
C HIS A 201 10.22 -15.64 10.20
N MET A 202 9.54 -15.03 9.23
CA MET A 202 8.33 -15.57 8.62
C MET A 202 8.44 -15.58 7.10
N LEU A 203 8.12 -16.73 6.52
CA LEU A 203 8.04 -16.91 5.09
C LEU A 203 6.73 -17.61 4.76
N MET A 204 5.84 -16.91 4.06
CA MET A 204 4.58 -17.46 3.62
C MET A 204 4.58 -17.64 2.11
N PHE A 205 4.15 -18.81 1.67
CA PHE A 205 3.86 -19.09 0.29
C PHE A 205 2.38 -19.43 0.14
N SER A 206 1.76 -18.88 -0.91
CA SER A 206 0.45 -19.33 -1.35
C SER A 206 0.52 -19.90 -2.76
N ASN A 207 -0.16 -21.03 -2.97
CA ASN A 207 -0.18 -21.78 -4.23
C ASN A 207 1.19 -22.33 -4.67
N ILE A 208 1.96 -22.94 -3.74
CA ILE A 208 3.20 -23.66 -4.10
C ILE A 208 3.03 -25.18 -4.14
N HIS A 209 3.77 -25.83 -5.04
CA HIS A 209 3.80 -27.29 -5.13
C HIS A 209 4.46 -27.90 -3.88
N TYR A 210 3.87 -28.96 -3.31
CA TYR A 210 4.25 -29.55 -2.00
C TYR A 210 5.76 -29.85 -1.84
N GLN A 211 6.43 -30.24 -2.92
CA GLN A 211 7.88 -30.53 -2.92
C GLN A 211 8.76 -29.30 -2.59
N CYS A 212 8.26 -28.06 -2.71
CA CYS A 212 8.97 -26.85 -2.31
C CYS A 212 9.13 -26.73 -0.79
N GLN A 213 8.10 -27.13 -0.04
CA GLN A 213 8.04 -26.92 1.41
C GLN A 213 9.21 -27.59 2.14
N TYR A 214 9.56 -28.81 1.74
CA TYR A 214 10.64 -29.58 2.35
C TYR A 214 12.01 -28.93 2.10
N THR A 215 12.28 -28.46 0.89
CA THR A 215 13.54 -27.78 0.56
C THR A 215 13.68 -26.46 1.32
N LEU A 216 12.59 -25.68 1.41
CA LEU A 216 12.57 -24.40 2.12
C LEU A 216 12.81 -24.60 3.63
N SER A 217 12.22 -25.62 4.25
CA SER A 217 12.45 -25.92 5.67
C SER A 217 13.89 -26.29 6.02
N LYS A 218 14.65 -26.83 5.06
CA LYS A 218 16.09 -27.10 5.23
C LYS A 218 16.93 -25.83 5.11
N LEU A 219 16.53 -24.92 4.23
CA LEU A 219 17.23 -23.64 4.02
C LEU A 219 16.97 -22.65 5.16
N PHE A 220 15.80 -22.74 5.80
CA PHE A 220 15.40 -21.85 6.88
C PHE A 220 14.90 -22.61 8.11
N PRO A 221 15.79 -23.26 8.87
CA PRO A 221 15.39 -24.02 10.05
C PRO A 221 14.78 -23.17 11.17
N SER A 222 15.10 -21.86 11.21
CA SER A 222 14.63 -20.91 12.22
C SER A 222 13.47 -20.02 11.75
N CYS A 223 12.97 -20.22 10.52
CA CYS A 223 11.89 -19.43 9.95
C CYS A 223 10.57 -20.19 10.03
N LEU A 224 9.50 -19.50 10.42
CA LEU A 224 8.15 -20.03 10.31
C LEU A 224 7.77 -20.06 8.83
N ILE A 225 7.69 -21.26 8.25
CA ILE A 225 7.25 -21.47 6.88
C ILE A 225 5.77 -21.83 6.88
N VAL A 226 4.95 -20.96 6.31
CA VAL A 226 3.51 -21.19 6.13
C VAL A 226 3.24 -21.46 4.66
N VAL A 227 2.52 -22.53 4.36
CA VAL A 227 2.14 -22.92 3.01
C VAL A 227 0.62 -23.03 2.94
N ASN A 228 0.00 -22.18 2.12
CA ASN A 228 -1.45 -22.15 1.88
C ASN A 228 -1.78 -22.56 0.44
#